data_AF-A0A813KE50-F1
#
_entry.id   AF-A0A813KE50-F1
#
_cell.length_a   1.000
_cell.length_b   1.000
_cell.length_c   1.000
_cell.angle_alpha   90.00
_cell.angle_beta   90.00
_cell.angle_gamma   90.00
#
_symmetry.space_group_name_H-M   'P 1'
#
loop_
_entity.id
_entity.type
_entity.pdbx_description
1 polymer ?
#
loop_
_entity_poly.entity_id
_entity_poly.type
_entity_poly.pdbx_seq_one_letter_code
_entity_poly.pdbx_strand_id
1 'polypeptide(L)'
;MVLVLASDVPAVEAYFSYQMGVVIDCKQLLGEVFIRRRTSMEQAQQELKASLMQALDSHNFCKPLHLRMAGTAFDWHGFCFEGFPAEVFSGTRWTVQEAFVRGLMDESQRMTLELDPARFKDFQTVITSTFDLEGASHLTDKIPYFSELATLVIDPASIDGE
;
A
#
# COMPACT_ATOMS: atom_id res chain seq x y z
N MET A 1 8.40 3.86 2.82
CA MET A 1 6.93 3.80 2.90
C MET A 1 6.40 5.14 3.34
N VAL A 2 5.30 5.57 2.73
CA VAL A 2 4.77 6.92 2.93
C VAL A 2 3.27 6.85 3.23
N LEU A 3 2.84 7.60 4.24
CA LEU A 3 1.43 7.89 4.51
C LEU A 3 1.13 9.32 4.08
N VAL A 4 0.23 9.49 3.13
CA VAL A 4 -0.25 10.79 2.67
C VAL A 4 -1.62 11.07 3.27
N LEU A 5 -1.67 12.09 4.12
CA LEU A 5 -2.88 12.63 4.72
C LEU A 5 -3.38 13.78 3.85
N ALA A 6 -4.43 13.50 3.09
CA ALA A 6 -4.94 14.39 2.05
C ALA A 6 -5.90 15.46 2.59
N SER A 7 -6.37 15.38 3.84
CA SER A 7 -7.29 16.37 4.44
C SER A 7 -8.48 16.70 3.54
N ASP A 8 -9.15 15.66 3.03
CA ASP A 8 -10.24 15.73 2.05
C ASP A 8 -9.93 16.47 0.72
N VAL A 9 -8.67 16.71 0.37
CA VAL A 9 -8.29 17.36 -0.89
C VAL A 9 -8.39 16.37 -2.08
N PRO A 10 -9.37 16.52 -2.99
CA PRO A 10 -9.59 15.52 -4.05
C PRO A 10 -8.47 15.45 -5.09
N ALA A 11 -7.71 16.55 -5.25
CA ALA A 11 -6.59 16.63 -6.18
C ALA A 11 -5.49 15.61 -5.87
N VAL A 12 -5.32 15.23 -4.59
CA VAL A 12 -4.33 14.23 -4.17
C VAL A 12 -4.69 12.85 -4.72
N GLU A 13 -5.95 12.43 -4.55
CA GLU A 13 -6.45 11.16 -5.10
C GLU A 13 -6.42 11.17 -6.63
N ALA A 14 -6.77 12.29 -7.26
CA ALA A 14 -6.65 12.45 -8.71
C ALA A 14 -5.20 12.26 -9.17
N TYR A 15 -4.23 12.90 -8.50
CA TYR A 15 -2.81 12.74 -8.80
C TYR A 15 -2.37 11.27 -8.74
N PHE A 16 -2.73 10.54 -7.67
CA PHE A 16 -2.36 9.13 -7.54
C PHE A 16 -3.06 8.24 -8.58
N SER A 17 -4.27 8.58 -9.02
CA SER A 17 -4.97 7.84 -10.07
C SER A 17 -4.27 7.91 -11.43
N TYR A 18 -3.45 8.95 -11.67
CA TYR A 18 -2.63 9.07 -12.87
C TYR A 18 -1.26 8.39 -12.74
N GLN A 19 -0.86 7.96 -11.55
CA GLN A 19 0.42 7.27 -11.36
C GLN A 19 0.32 5.82 -11.83
N MET A 20 1.41 5.32 -12.42
CA MET A 20 1.50 3.91 -12.78
C MET A 20 1.80 3.08 -11.53
N GLY A 21 0.76 2.59 -10.87
CA GLY A 21 0.85 1.74 -9.68
C GLY A 21 -0.18 0.62 -9.66
N VAL A 22 -0.03 -0.32 -8.73
CA VAL A 22 -1.09 -1.28 -8.39
C VAL A 22 -1.90 -0.68 -7.25
N VAL A 23 -3.21 -0.52 -7.44
CA VAL A 23 -4.09 0.15 -6.48
C VAL A 23 -4.92 -0.89 -5.73
N ILE A 24 -4.94 -0.78 -4.40
CA ILE A 24 -5.87 -1.50 -3.54
C ILE A 24 -6.83 -0.48 -2.92
N ASP A 25 -8.10 -0.52 -3.32
CA ASP A 25 -9.16 0.29 -2.71
C ASP A 25 -9.66 -0.40 -1.44
N CYS A 26 -9.19 0.12 -0.30
CA CYS A 26 -9.45 -0.45 1.02
C CYS A 26 -10.93 -0.33 1.41
N LYS A 27 -11.59 0.76 0.99
CA LYS A 27 -13.00 1.00 1.30
C LYS A 27 -13.89 0.02 0.53
N GLN A 28 -13.57 -0.23 -0.74
CA GLN A 28 -14.24 -1.25 -1.53
C GLN A 28 -14.04 -2.64 -0.91
N LEU A 29 -12.81 -2.97 -0.52
CA LEU A 29 -12.50 -4.27 0.10
C LEU A 29 -13.29 -4.51 1.39
N LEU A 30 -13.35 -3.53 2.30
CA LEU A 30 -14.20 -3.61 3.51
C LEU A 30 -15.69 -3.78 3.15
N GLY A 31 -16.14 -3.05 2.12
CA GLY A 31 -17.50 -3.13 1.63
C GLY A 31 -17.87 -4.52 1.14
N GLU A 32 -16.99 -5.18 0.39
CA GLU A 32 -17.24 -6.53 -0.14
C GLU A 32 -17.14 -7.61 0.95
N VAL A 33 -16.18 -7.50 1.88
CA VAL A 33 -15.96 -8.51 2.93
C VAL A 33 -16.97 -8.41 4.06
N PHE A 34 -17.16 -7.22 4.65
CA PHE A 34 -17.93 -7.09 5.89
C PHE A 34 -19.37 -6.62 5.69
N ILE A 35 -19.60 -5.71 4.72
CA ILE A 35 -20.91 -5.09 4.52
C ILE A 35 -21.77 -5.96 3.60
N ARG A 36 -21.26 -6.27 2.41
CA ARG A 36 -21.96 -7.06 1.38
C ARG A 36 -21.77 -8.55 1.56
N ARG A 37 -20.68 -8.97 2.24
CA ARG A 37 -20.30 -10.38 2.47
C ARG A 37 -20.30 -11.21 1.18
N ARG A 38 -19.86 -10.60 0.08
CA ARG A 38 -19.74 -11.26 -1.23
C ARG A 38 -18.42 -12.00 -1.38
N THR A 39 -17.40 -11.54 -0.66
CA THR A 39 -16.05 -12.10 -0.67
C THR A 39 -15.68 -12.51 0.76
N SER A 40 -15.08 -13.69 0.93
CA SER A 40 -14.57 -14.10 2.24
C SER A 40 -13.26 -13.37 2.59
N MET A 41 -12.85 -13.39 3.86
CA MET A 41 -11.57 -12.82 4.27
C MET A 41 -10.40 -13.50 3.53
N GLU A 42 -10.43 -14.82 3.39
CA GLU A 42 -9.40 -15.59 2.71
C GLU A 42 -9.30 -15.22 1.23
N GLN A 43 -10.44 -15.03 0.56
CA GLN A 43 -10.48 -14.59 -0.84
C GLN A 43 -9.90 -13.19 -0.99
N ALA A 44 -10.30 -12.25 -0.13
CA ALA A 44 -9.74 -10.90 -0.09
C ALA A 44 -8.22 -10.93 0.14
N GLN A 45 -7.72 -11.78 1.05
CA GLN A 45 -6.29 -11.98 1.27
C GLN A 45 -5.57 -12.51 0.02
N GLN A 46 -6.16 -13.45 -0.73
CA GLN A 46 -5.56 -13.91 -1.99
C GLN A 46 -5.52 -12.79 -3.05
N GLU A 47 -6.53 -11.94 -3.12
CA GLU A 47 -6.53 -10.75 -4.00
C GLU A 47 -5.44 -9.75 -3.60
N LEU A 48 -5.23 -9.53 -2.29
CA LEU A 48 -4.13 -8.72 -1.77
C LEU A 48 -2.77 -9.29 -2.16
N LYS A 49 -2.56 -10.61 -1.99
CA LYS A 49 -1.33 -11.30 -2.42
C LYS A 49 -1.09 -11.13 -3.92
N ALA A 50 -2.12 -11.33 -4.74
CA ALA A 50 -2.01 -11.17 -6.19
C ALA A 50 -1.62 -9.73 -6.56
N SER A 51 -2.20 -8.74 -5.90
CA SER A 51 -1.88 -7.31 -6.10
C SER A 51 -0.43 -7.01 -5.68
N LEU A 52 0.03 -7.55 -4.56
CA LEU A 52 1.42 -7.40 -4.12
C LEU A 52 2.39 -8.04 -5.12
N MET A 53 2.12 -9.27 -5.57
CA MET A 53 2.95 -9.95 -6.57
C MET A 53 2.97 -9.18 -7.90
N GLN A 54 1.84 -8.64 -8.35
CA GLN A 54 1.76 -7.78 -9.53
C GLN A 54 2.57 -6.49 -9.37
N ALA A 55 2.62 -5.92 -8.16
CA ALA A 55 3.43 -4.74 -7.89
C ALA A 55 4.92 -5.06 -7.85
N LEU A 56 5.30 -6.26 -7.40
CA LEU A 56 6.69 -6.73 -7.43
C LEU A 56 7.14 -7.07 -8.85
N ASP A 57 6.26 -7.65 -9.66
CA ASP A 57 6.54 -8.05 -11.05
C ASP A 57 5.43 -7.60 -12.02
N SER A 58 5.64 -6.44 -12.62
CA SER A 58 4.85 -5.97 -13.75
C SER A 58 5.73 -5.91 -14.99
N HIS A 59 5.82 -7.04 -15.72
CA HIS A 59 6.67 -7.20 -16.89
C HIS A 59 8.16 -6.98 -16.59
N ASN A 60 8.65 -7.59 -15.51
CA ASN A 60 9.98 -7.43 -14.92
C ASN A 60 10.22 -6.08 -14.22
N PHE A 61 9.24 -5.18 -14.11
CA PHE A 61 9.41 -3.93 -13.37
C PHE A 61 8.63 -3.95 -12.08
N CYS A 62 9.23 -3.43 -11.01
CA CYS A 62 8.48 -3.13 -9.81
C CYS A 62 7.65 -1.86 -10.02
N LYS A 63 6.48 -1.81 -9.37
CA LYS A 63 5.59 -0.66 -9.36
C LYS A 63 5.24 -0.29 -7.92
N PRO A 64 4.91 0.98 -7.66
CA PRO A 64 4.32 1.36 -6.39
C PRO A 64 3.04 0.59 -6.11
N LEU A 65 2.86 0.20 -4.85
CA LEU A 65 1.62 -0.35 -4.32
C LEU A 65 0.88 0.77 -3.60
N HIS A 66 -0.22 1.24 -4.21
CA HIS A 66 -1.04 2.31 -3.67
C HIS A 66 -2.21 1.74 -2.85
N LEU A 67 -2.16 1.96 -1.55
CA LEU A 67 -3.17 1.56 -0.59
C LEU A 67 -4.11 2.75 -0.34
N ARG A 68 -5.22 2.79 -1.06
CA ARG A 68 -6.19 3.88 -0.99
C ARG A 68 -7.20 3.63 0.13
N MET A 69 -7.01 4.30 1.27
CA MET A 69 -7.88 4.18 2.45
C MET A 69 -9.10 5.09 2.41
N ALA A 70 -9.04 6.18 1.63
CA ALA A 70 -10.03 7.25 1.68
C ALA A 70 -10.27 7.71 3.14
N GLY A 71 -11.52 7.97 3.53
CA GLY A 71 -11.90 8.31 4.91
C GLY A 71 -12.16 7.10 5.81
N THR A 72 -11.42 5.99 5.64
CA THR A 72 -11.61 4.78 6.47
C THR A 72 -10.34 4.39 7.21
N ALA A 73 -10.48 4.02 8.49
CA ALA A 73 -9.41 3.42 9.28
C ALA A 73 -9.36 1.89 9.02
N PHE A 74 -8.89 1.51 7.84
CA PHE A 74 -8.75 0.11 7.43
C PHE A 74 -7.77 -0.65 8.34
N ASP A 75 -8.21 -1.76 8.92
CA ASP A 75 -7.42 -2.60 9.82
C ASP A 75 -6.44 -3.50 9.04
N TRP A 76 -5.28 -2.96 8.67
CA TRP A 76 -4.25 -3.73 7.96
C TRP A 76 -3.67 -4.86 8.81
N HIS A 77 -3.64 -4.74 10.13
CA HIS A 77 -3.22 -5.85 10.99
C HIS A 77 -4.10 -7.08 10.79
N GLY A 78 -5.42 -6.90 10.68
CA GLY A 78 -6.37 -8.00 10.45
C GLY A 78 -6.29 -8.62 9.05
N PHE A 79 -5.83 -7.86 8.04
CA PHE A 79 -5.71 -8.34 6.65
C PHE A 79 -4.31 -8.87 6.30
N CYS A 80 -3.28 -8.51 7.06
CA CYS A 80 -1.95 -9.05 6.87
C CYS A 80 -1.92 -10.57 7.10
N PHE A 81 -1.18 -11.27 6.24
CA PHE A 81 -0.97 -12.71 6.34
C PHE A 81 0.33 -13.11 5.62
N GLU A 82 0.61 -14.40 5.50
CA GLU A 82 1.85 -14.87 4.84
C GLU A 82 2.04 -14.29 3.42
N GLY A 83 0.97 -14.18 2.64
CA GLY A 83 0.99 -13.67 1.27
C GLY A 83 0.91 -12.15 1.14
N PHE A 84 0.64 -11.44 2.24
CA PHE A 84 0.67 -9.98 2.30
C PHE A 84 1.18 -9.58 3.68
N PRO A 85 2.49 -9.66 3.90
CA PRO A 85 3.06 -9.61 5.23
C PRO A 85 3.17 -8.17 5.75
N ALA A 86 3.18 -8.02 7.08
CA ALA A 86 3.32 -6.73 7.73
C ALA A 86 4.60 -5.99 7.31
N GLU A 87 5.66 -6.74 6.96
CA GLU A 87 6.93 -6.19 6.51
C GLU A 87 6.78 -5.25 5.30
N VAL A 88 5.76 -5.43 4.44
CA VAL A 88 5.47 -4.54 3.30
C VAL A 88 5.26 -3.09 3.74
N PHE A 89 4.78 -2.87 4.96
CA PHE A 89 4.59 -1.54 5.54
C PHE A 89 5.86 -0.97 6.15
N SER A 90 6.88 -1.79 6.39
CA SER A 90 8.18 -1.34 6.91
C SER A 90 9.02 -0.72 5.80
N GLY A 91 9.63 0.42 6.10
CA GLY A 91 10.59 1.06 5.21
C GLY A 91 11.92 0.31 5.06
N THR A 92 12.19 -0.69 5.92
CA THR A 92 13.51 -1.34 6.00
C THR A 92 13.46 -2.86 5.99
N ARG A 93 12.36 -3.47 6.45
CA ARG A 93 12.25 -4.93 6.55
C ARG A 93 11.80 -5.58 5.24
N TRP A 94 11.11 -4.84 4.38
CA TRP A 94 10.72 -5.35 3.06
C TRP A 94 11.89 -5.34 2.10
N THR A 95 12.43 -6.51 1.81
CA THR A 95 13.59 -6.69 0.93
C THR A 95 13.31 -7.73 -0.15
N VAL A 96 14.13 -7.73 -1.21
CA VAL A 96 14.09 -8.76 -2.27
C VAL A 96 14.19 -10.16 -1.67
N GLN A 97 15.11 -10.35 -0.71
CA GLN A 97 15.32 -11.63 -0.04
C GLN A 97 14.06 -12.06 0.74
N GLU A 98 13.42 -11.13 1.46
CA GLU A 98 12.21 -11.41 2.22
C GLU A 98 11.04 -11.80 1.30
N ALA A 99 10.86 -11.10 0.18
CA ALA A 99 9.85 -11.43 -0.82
C ALA A 99 10.07 -12.81 -1.44
N PHE A 100 11.34 -13.17 -1.72
CA PHE A 100 11.70 -14.49 -2.26
C PHE A 100 11.47 -15.62 -1.26
N VAL A 101 11.92 -15.47 -0.01
CA VAL A 101 11.73 -16.49 1.04
C VAL A 101 10.25 -16.82 1.25
N ARG A 102 9.37 -15.84 1.06
CA ARG A 102 7.91 -16.00 1.16
C ARG A 102 7.23 -16.52 -0.10
N GLY A 103 8.00 -16.81 -1.16
CA GLY A 103 7.46 -17.29 -2.44
C GLY A 103 6.58 -16.26 -3.16
N LEU A 104 6.80 -14.96 -2.91
CA LEU A 104 6.13 -13.85 -3.61
C LEU A 104 6.91 -13.41 -4.86
N MET A 105 8.08 -14.00 -5.07
CA MET A 105 9.04 -13.73 -6.12
C MET A 105 9.72 -15.05 -6.50
N ASP A 106 9.98 -15.26 -7.78
CA ASP A 106 10.73 -16.43 -8.25
C ASP A 106 12.25 -16.14 -8.33
N GLU A 107 13.01 -17.19 -8.60
CA GLU A 107 14.47 -17.10 -8.69
C GLU A 107 14.94 -16.17 -9.82
N SER A 108 14.23 -16.15 -10.95
CA SER A 108 14.58 -15.30 -12.11
C SER A 108 14.41 -13.82 -11.77
N GLN A 109 13.31 -13.48 -11.12
CA GLN A 109 13.01 -12.14 -10.66
C GLN A 109 13.98 -11.71 -9.55
N ARG A 110 14.29 -12.59 -8.59
CA ARG A 110 15.30 -12.33 -7.54
C ARG A 110 16.64 -11.97 -8.16
N MET A 111 17.16 -12.81 -9.05
CA MET A 111 18.44 -12.55 -9.73
C MET A 111 18.42 -11.23 -10.51
N THR A 112 17.30 -10.92 -11.15
CA THR A 112 17.13 -9.66 -11.91
C THR A 112 17.22 -8.43 -11.00
N LEU A 113 16.59 -8.47 -9.82
CA LEU A 113 16.62 -7.37 -8.85
C LEU A 113 17.92 -7.30 -8.06
N GLU A 114 18.65 -8.41 -7.91
CA GLU A 114 19.99 -8.41 -7.34
C GLU A 114 21.04 -7.81 -8.28
N LEU A 115 20.90 -8.04 -9.60
CA LEU A 115 21.76 -7.44 -10.62
C LEU A 115 21.50 -5.93 -10.79
N ASP A 116 20.26 -5.50 -10.62
CA ASP A 116 19.88 -4.09 -10.65
C ASP A 116 18.97 -3.72 -9.46
N PRO A 117 19.57 -3.41 -8.29
CA PRO A 117 18.82 -3.04 -7.09
C PRO A 117 18.01 -1.75 -7.24
N ALA A 118 18.30 -0.91 -8.25
CA ALA A 118 17.53 0.31 -8.48
C ALA A 118 16.08 0.00 -8.84
N ARG A 119 15.83 -1.11 -9.56
CA ARG A 119 14.48 -1.54 -9.95
C ARG A 119 13.61 -1.87 -8.75
N PHE A 120 14.17 -2.45 -7.69
CA PHE A 120 13.40 -2.72 -6.48
C PHE A 120 13.04 -1.44 -5.73
N LYS A 121 13.80 -0.34 -5.90
CA LYS A 121 13.48 0.96 -5.28
C LYS A 121 12.24 1.62 -5.89
N ASP A 122 11.82 1.18 -7.08
CA ASP A 122 10.56 1.60 -7.70
C ASP A 122 9.35 0.95 -7.00
N PHE A 123 9.56 -0.18 -6.29
CA PHE A 123 8.56 -0.69 -5.37
C PHE A 123 8.49 0.20 -4.14
N GLN A 124 7.34 0.86 -3.95
CA GLN A 124 7.04 1.61 -2.74
C GLN A 124 5.58 1.41 -2.37
N THR A 125 5.32 1.12 -1.10
CA THR A 125 3.98 1.18 -0.53
C THR A 125 3.66 2.62 -0.16
N VAL A 126 2.61 3.15 -0.80
CA VAL A 126 2.07 4.47 -0.58
C VAL A 126 0.66 4.33 -0.05
N ILE A 127 0.39 4.91 1.11
CA ILE A 127 -0.92 4.89 1.74
C ILE A 127 -1.53 6.27 1.58
N THR A 128 -2.73 6.37 1.02
CA THR A 128 -3.48 7.64 1.00
C THR A 128 -4.71 7.55 1.88
N SER A 129 -4.94 8.59 2.66
CA SER A 129 -6.15 8.75 3.47
C SER A 129 -6.67 10.18 3.34
N THR A 130 -7.99 10.36 3.42
CA THR A 130 -8.58 11.71 3.46
C THR A 130 -8.57 12.31 4.86
N PHE A 131 -8.12 11.57 5.88
CA PHE A 131 -7.91 12.13 7.21
C PHE A 131 -6.89 13.26 7.19
N ASP A 132 -7.08 14.18 8.13
CA ASP A 132 -6.09 15.18 8.51
C ASP A 132 -5.12 14.61 9.56
N LEU A 133 -4.25 15.46 10.09
CA LEU A 133 -3.27 15.07 11.10
C LEU A 133 -3.92 14.58 12.41
N GLU A 134 -5.07 15.12 12.80
CA GLU A 134 -5.78 14.70 14.01
C GLU A 134 -6.40 13.31 13.82
N GLY A 135 -7.07 13.09 12.68
CA GLY A 135 -7.66 11.81 12.30
C GLY A 135 -6.64 10.70 12.09
N ALA A 136 -5.39 11.04 11.77
CA ALA A 136 -4.30 10.06 11.64
C ALA A 136 -4.04 9.26 12.92
N SER A 137 -4.39 9.81 14.09
CA SER A 137 -4.30 9.08 15.36
C SER A 137 -5.06 7.74 15.34
N HIS A 138 -6.18 7.67 14.60
CA HIS A 138 -7.00 6.47 14.42
C HIS A 138 -6.35 5.38 13.56
N LEU A 139 -5.22 5.68 12.92
CA LEU A 139 -4.49 4.75 12.05
C LEU A 139 -3.33 4.05 12.76
N THR A 140 -2.92 4.57 13.93
CA THR A 140 -1.71 4.14 14.64
C THR A 140 -1.72 2.65 15.00
N ASP A 141 -2.87 2.12 15.41
CA ASP A 141 -3.06 0.70 15.76
C ASP A 141 -3.59 -0.15 14.59
N LYS A 142 -3.79 0.45 13.42
CA LYS A 142 -4.36 -0.21 12.24
C LYS A 142 -3.32 -0.54 11.19
N ILE A 143 -2.24 0.23 11.10
CA ILE A 143 -1.19 0.04 10.11
C ILE A 143 0.05 -0.55 10.78
N PRO A 144 0.53 -1.73 10.32
CA PRO A 144 1.79 -2.28 10.83
C PRO A 144 2.95 -1.31 10.66
N TYR A 145 3.82 -1.24 11.66
CA TYR A 145 5.00 -0.37 11.65
C TYR A 145 4.65 1.11 11.39
N PHE A 146 3.47 1.59 11.83
CA PHE A 146 3.02 2.97 11.62
C PHE A 146 4.09 4.02 11.98
N SER A 147 4.83 3.80 13.07
CA SER A 147 5.91 4.69 13.53
C SER A 147 7.13 4.75 12.60
N GLU A 148 7.28 3.81 11.67
CA GLU A 148 8.32 3.79 10.64
C GLU A 148 7.90 4.52 9.34
N LEU A 149 6.63 4.93 9.23
CA LEU A 149 6.11 5.60 8.03
C LEU A 149 6.55 7.07 8.00
N ALA A 150 6.95 7.54 6.81
CA ALA A 150 7.04 8.97 6.56
C ALA A 150 5.63 9.53 6.35
N THR A 151 5.17 10.42 7.22
CA THR A 151 3.86 11.08 7.08
C THR A 151 3.99 12.39 6.31
N LEU A 152 3.27 12.51 5.21
CA LEU A 152 3.10 13.74 4.44
C LEU A 152 1.70 14.28 4.69
N VAL A 153 1.62 15.50 5.21
CA VAL A 153 0.35 16.21 5.42
C VAL A 153 0.19 17.21 4.28
N ILE A 154 -0.89 17.09 3.52
CA ILE A 154 -1.22 18.05 2.48
C ILE A 154 -1.96 19.22 3.13
N ASP A 155 -1.41 20.41 3.00
CA ASP A 155 -2.06 21.66 3.38
C ASP A 155 -3.04 22.05 2.27
N PRO A 156 -4.38 22.06 2.50
CA PRO A 156 -5.35 22.42 1.49
C PRO A 156 -5.10 23.83 0.90
N ALA A 157 -4.62 24.77 1.72
CA ALA A 157 -4.34 26.13 1.27
C ALA A 157 -3.20 26.20 0.25
N SER A 158 -2.37 25.15 0.14
CA SER A 158 -1.27 25.11 -0.83
C SER A 158 -1.72 24.71 -2.25
N ILE A 159 -2.95 24.22 -2.43
CA ILE A 159 -3.47 23.72 -3.71
C ILE A 159 -4.39 24.74 -4.37
N ASP A 160 -5.13 25.53 -3.59
CA ASP A 160 -6.09 26.55 -4.08
C ASP A 160 -5.41 27.91 -4.38
N GLY A 161 -4.09 27.91 -4.62
CA GLY A 161 -3.32 29.12 -4.90
C GLY A 161 -3.49 29.64 -6.33
N GLU A 162 -4.66 30.21 -6.64
CA GLU A 162 -4.90 31.43 -7.48
C GLU A 162 -6.39 31.82 -7.45
#